data_AF-A0A0V0GH17-F1
#
_entry.id   AF-A0A0V0GH17-F1
#
_cell.length_a   1.000
_cell.length_b   1.000
_cell.length_c   1.000
_cell.angle_alpha   90.00
_cell.angle_beta   90.00
_cell.angle_gamma   90.00
#
_symmetry.space_group_name_H-M   'P 1'
#
loop_
_entity.id
_entity.type
_entity.pdbx_description
1 polymer ?
#
loop_
_entity_poly.entity_id
_entity_poly.type
_entity_poly.pdbx_seq_one_letter_code
_entity_poly.pdbx_strand_id
1 'polypeptide(L)'
;MSWTPDGYVAVVTMNNFQMYRPITSPGWTLGWTWAKNEVIWSMFGAKVTEKGNCSMFRGNIPHSCKRNPAIVDLLPDAPYNQQIANCCKGGVLES
;
A
#
# COMPACT_ATOMS: atom_id res chain seq x y z
N MET A 1 -14.75 -4.33 -3.16
CA MET A 1 -14.02 -3.96 -4.40
C MET A 1 -15.01 -3.22 -5.28
N SER A 2 -14.57 -2.13 -5.91
CA SER A 2 -15.41 -1.29 -6.78
C SER A 2 -14.70 -1.10 -8.12
N TRP A 3 -15.34 -1.47 -9.22
CA TRP A 3 -14.76 -1.37 -10.56
C TRP A 3 -14.74 0.09 -11.05
N THR A 4 -13.69 0.46 -11.79
CA THR A 4 -13.57 1.72 -12.51
C THR A 4 -13.35 1.42 -13.99
N PRO A 5 -13.54 2.40 -14.91
CA PRO A 5 -13.30 2.17 -16.34
C PRO A 5 -11.88 1.70 -16.69
N ASP A 6 -10.91 2.03 -15.84
CA ASP A 6 -9.48 1.79 -16.01
C ASP A 6 -8.88 0.80 -14.98
N GLY A 7 -9.72 0.15 -14.17
CA GLY A 7 -9.26 -0.79 -13.14
C GLY A 7 -10.28 -1.03 -12.02
N TYR A 8 -9.81 -1.01 -10.78
CA TYR A 8 -10.63 -1.20 -9.60
C TYR A 8 -10.01 -0.52 -8.38
N VAL A 9 -10.88 -0.23 -7.40
CA VAL A 9 -10.50 0.18 -6.05
C VAL A 9 -10.77 -0.99 -5.10
N ALA A 10 -9.76 -1.34 -4.30
CA ALA A 10 -9.84 -2.38 -3.29
C ALA A 10 -9.37 -1.85 -1.94
N VAL A 11 -10.05 -2.30 -0.87
CA VAL A 11 -9.62 -2.10 0.51
C VAL A 11 -9.04 -3.43 0.98
N VAL A 12 -7.82 -3.40 1.51
CA VAL A 12 -7.10 -4.59 1.98
C VAL A 12 -6.98 -4.50 3.49
N THR A 13 -7.42 -5.55 4.19
CA THR A 13 -7.25 -5.69 5.63
C THR A 13 -6.19 -6.76 5.89
N MET A 14 -5.14 -6.40 6.63
CA MET A 14 -4.11 -7.35 7.06
C MET A 14 -4.34 -7.67 8.53
N ASN A 15 -4.38 -8.96 8.85
CA ASN A 15 -4.50 -9.45 10.21
C ASN A 15 -3.30 -10.35 10.52
N ASN A 16 -2.68 -10.12 11.68
CA ASN A 16 -1.63 -10.98 12.19
C ASN A 16 -2.15 -11.73 13.42
N PHE A 17 -2.42 -13.02 13.26
CA PHE A 17 -2.92 -13.89 14.34
C PHE A 17 -1.80 -14.69 15.03
N GLN A 18 -0.54 -14.26 14.89
CA GLN A 18 0.61 -14.94 15.47
C GLN A 18 0.98 -14.31 16.82
N MET A 19 0.64 -14.98 17.93
CA MET A 19 0.85 -14.49 19.30
C MET A 19 2.30 -14.07 19.62
N TYR A 20 3.28 -14.78 19.07
CA TYR A 20 4.71 -14.57 19.38
C TYR A 20 5.49 -13.93 18.22
N ARG A 21 4.79 -13.33 17.25
CA ARG A 21 5.42 -12.58 16.16
C ARG A 21 4.76 -11.21 16.02
N PRO A 22 4.84 -10.34 17.06
CA PRO A 22 4.36 -8.98 16.95
C PRO A 22 5.15 -8.24 15.87
N ILE A 23 4.48 -7.33 15.18
CA ILE A 23 5.14 -6.40 14.28
C ILE A 23 5.60 -5.22 15.13
N THR A 24 6.84 -4.79 14.96
CA THR A 24 7.39 -3.65 15.69
C THR A 24 7.66 -2.50 14.71
N SER A 25 7.96 -1.33 15.25
CA SER A 25 8.42 -0.19 14.45
C SER A 25 9.59 -0.60 13.54
N PRO A 26 9.61 -0.17 12.25
CA PRO A 26 8.76 0.85 11.64
C PRO A 26 7.41 0.35 11.09
N GLY A 27 7.10 -0.94 11.20
CA GLY A 27 5.85 -1.52 10.73
C GLY A 27 6.01 -2.75 9.85
N TRP A 28 4.91 -3.15 9.23
CA TRP A 28 4.86 -4.32 8.35
C TRP A 28 5.36 -3.98 6.95
N THR A 29 5.79 -5.00 6.22
CA THR A 29 6.10 -4.91 4.80
C THR A 29 5.40 -6.05 4.06
N LEU A 30 4.69 -5.72 2.99
CA LEU A 30 3.99 -6.65 2.12
C LEU A 30 4.62 -6.62 0.73
N GLY A 31 5.11 -7.77 0.27
CA GLY A 31 5.46 -7.97 -1.14
C GLY A 31 4.20 -8.35 -1.91
N TRP A 32 3.91 -7.66 -3.00
CA TRP A 32 2.80 -7.99 -3.89
C TRP A 32 3.24 -7.93 -5.34
N THR A 33 2.79 -8.87 -6.17
CA THR A 33 3.07 -8.87 -7.61
C THR A 33 1.77 -8.69 -8.38
N TRP A 34 1.66 -7.56 -9.06
CA TRP A 34 0.51 -7.21 -9.89
C TRP A 34 0.46 -8.03 -11.18
N ALA A 35 -0.76 -8.26 -11.66
CA ALA A 35 -0.99 -9.07 -12.84
C ALA A 35 -0.77 -8.25 -14.11
N LYS A 36 -0.24 -8.88 -15.16
CA LYS A 36 -0.04 -8.26 -16.48
C LYS A 36 0.66 -6.89 -16.36
N ASN A 37 -0.01 -5.82 -16.78
CA ASN A 37 0.47 -4.44 -16.79
C ASN A 37 -0.33 -3.56 -15.81
N GLU A 38 -0.89 -4.16 -14.76
CA GLU A 38 -1.52 -3.40 -13.67
C GLU A 38 -0.52 -2.45 -13.02
N VAL A 39 -1.02 -1.29 -12.61
CA VAL A 39 -0.29 -0.23 -11.95
C VAL A 39 -1.06 0.24 -10.73
N ILE A 40 -0.37 0.84 -9.77
CA ILE A 40 -1.00 1.45 -8.60
C ILE A 40 -1.26 2.90 -8.95
N TRP A 41 -2.53 3.26 -9.12
CA TRP A 41 -2.94 4.65 -9.36
C TRP A 41 -2.79 5.51 -8.11
N SER A 42 -3.29 5.04 -6.98
CA SER A 42 -3.17 5.68 -5.66
C SER A 42 -3.24 4.63 -4.55
N MET A 43 -2.74 4.99 -3.37
CA MET A 43 -2.74 4.14 -2.19
C MET A 43 -2.88 5.00 -0.94
N PHE A 44 -3.65 4.52 0.03
CA PHE A 44 -3.92 5.17 1.31
C PHE A 44 -3.71 4.15 2.44
N GLY A 45 -3.27 4.61 3.60
CA GLY A 45 -2.96 3.77 4.76
C GLY A 45 -1.65 2.98 4.68
N ALA A 46 -0.99 2.99 3.52
CA ALA A 46 0.29 2.38 3.26
C ALA A 46 1.00 3.15 2.15
N LYS A 47 2.28 2.88 1.93
CA LYS A 47 3.03 3.44 0.79
C LYS A 47 3.80 2.36 0.05
N VAL A 48 3.97 2.55 -1.25
CA VAL A 48 4.93 1.78 -2.03
C VAL A 48 6.34 2.33 -1.84
N THR A 49 7.33 1.46 -1.78
CA THR A 49 8.74 1.88 -1.66
C THR A 49 9.32 2.38 -2.99
N GLU A 50 8.77 1.91 -4.11
CA GLU A 50 9.36 2.09 -5.43
C GLU A 50 8.30 2.39 -6.49
N LYS A 51 8.54 3.43 -7.29
CA LYS A 51 7.67 3.82 -8.40
C LYS A 51 7.87 2.96 -9.66
N GLY A 52 9.08 2.48 -9.92
CA GLY A 52 9.40 1.76 -11.15
C GLY A 52 9.36 2.63 -12.42
N ASN A 53 9.34 1.98 -13.59
CA ASN A 53 9.36 2.67 -14.89
C ASN A 53 7.94 3.02 -15.35
N CYS A 54 7.52 4.28 -15.15
CA CYS A 54 6.24 4.81 -15.62
C CYS A 54 6.33 5.57 -16.96
N SER A 55 7.38 5.38 -17.77
CA SER A 55 7.61 6.20 -18.98
C SER A 55 6.53 6.06 -20.05
N MET A 56 5.70 5.01 -19.99
CA MET A 56 4.54 4.85 -20.87
C MET A 56 3.45 5.92 -20.63
N PHE A 57 3.42 6.53 -19.43
CA PHE A 57 2.43 7.53 -19.04
C PHE A 57 2.98 8.94 -19.24
N ARG A 58 2.48 9.66 -20.25
CA ARG A 58 2.91 11.04 -20.58
C ARG A 58 2.22 12.13 -19.74
N GLY A 59 1.15 11.77 -19.05
CA GLY A 59 0.38 12.62 -18.13
C GLY A 59 -0.42 11.72 -17.18
N ASN A 60 -0.82 12.25 -16.01
CA ASN A 60 -1.42 11.47 -14.91
C ASN A 60 -0.61 10.20 -14.61
N ILE A 61 0.58 10.39 -14.03
CA ILE A 61 1.51 9.29 -13.78
C ILE A 61 1.03 8.48 -12.57
N PRO A 62 0.90 7.15 -12.67
CA PRO A 62 0.54 6.29 -11.54
C PRO A 62 1.49 6.47 -10.35
N HIS A 63 1.00 6.16 -9.16
CA HIS A 63 1.81 6.12 -7.94
C HIS A 63 2.95 5.11 -8.04
N SER A 64 2.70 3.92 -8.63
CA SER A 64 3.75 2.97 -8.99
C SER A 64 3.39 2.16 -10.24
N CYS A 65 4.35 2.02 -11.15
CA CYS A 65 4.30 1.13 -12.30
C CYS A 65 5.23 -0.08 -12.13
N LYS A 66 5.85 -0.23 -10.95
CA LYS A 66 6.62 -1.44 -10.64
C LYS A 66 5.64 -2.60 -10.49
N ARG A 67 5.93 -3.71 -11.15
CA ARG A 67 5.09 -4.92 -11.10
C ARG A 67 5.10 -5.59 -9.72
N ASN A 68 6.23 -5.55 -9.03
CA ASN A 68 6.42 -6.17 -7.71
C ASN A 68 6.97 -5.17 -6.67
N PRO A 69 6.23 -4.08 -6.35
CA PRO A 69 6.67 -3.13 -5.34
C PRO A 69 6.56 -3.75 -3.95
N ALA A 70 7.43 -3.32 -3.04
CA ALA A 70 7.18 -3.52 -1.62
C ALA A 70 6.23 -2.44 -1.13
N ILE A 71 5.24 -2.84 -0.35
CA ILE A 71 4.27 -1.95 0.31
C ILE A 71 4.63 -1.95 1.79
N VAL A 72 4.76 -0.78 2.39
CA VAL A 72 5.12 -0.63 3.80
C VAL A 72 4.06 0.16 4.54
N ASP A 73 3.96 -0.11 5.83
CA ASP A 73 3.12 0.67 6.74
C ASP A 73 3.51 2.15 6.69
N LEU A 74 2.52 3.00 6.93
CA LEU A 74 2.77 4.40 7.22
C LEU A 74 3.12 4.57 8.70
N LEU A 75 3.95 5.57 9.00
CA LEU A 75 4.28 5.92 10.38
C LEU A 75 3.11 6.72 11.01
N PRO A 76 3.03 6.81 12.35
CA PRO A 76 1.94 7.52 13.05
C PRO A 76 1.79 9.01 12.72
N ASP A 77 2.80 9.63 12.13
CA ASP A 77 2.82 11.02 11.68
C ASP A 77 2.29 11.21 10.25
N ALA A 78 1.74 10.15 9.63
CA ALA A 78 1.19 10.22 8.29
C ALA A 78 0.14 11.34 8.15
N PRO A 79 0.16 12.13 7.06
CA PRO A 79 -0.84 13.16 6.80
C PRO A 79 -2.27 12.61 6.83
N TYR A 80 -3.21 13.38 7.40
CA TYR A 80 -4.62 12.95 7.56
C TYR A 80 -5.27 12.51 6.24
N ASN A 81 -4.96 13.19 5.13
CA ASN A 81 -5.47 12.84 3.80
C ASN A 81 -4.88 11.55 3.22
N GLN A 82 -3.88 10.95 3.87
CA GLN A 82 -3.29 9.66 3.52
C GLN A 82 -3.73 8.54 4.45
N GLN A 83 -4.50 8.86 5.49
CA GLN A 83 -4.97 7.89 6.47
C GLN A 83 -6.28 7.22 6.03
N ILE A 84 -6.44 5.98 6.48
CA ILE A 84 -7.68 5.21 6.44
C ILE A 84 -7.89 4.58 7.82
N ALA A 85 -9.11 4.13 8.13
CA ALA A 85 -9.41 3.48 9.39
C ALA A 85 -8.38 2.37 9.73
N ASN A 86 -7.86 2.40 10.96
CA ASN A 86 -6.91 1.43 11.50
C ASN A 86 -5.54 1.31 10.79
N CYS A 87 -5.14 2.29 9.98
CA CYS A 87 -3.80 2.32 9.39
C CYS A 87 -2.77 3.00 10.30
N CYS A 88 -1.51 2.99 9.83
CA CYS A 88 -0.54 4.02 10.18
C CYS A 88 -0.10 3.96 11.65
N LYS A 89 0.03 2.77 12.20
CA LYS A 89 0.39 2.56 13.62
C LYS A 89 1.88 2.29 13.81
N GLY A 90 2.69 2.35 12.75
CA GLY A 90 4.11 2.04 12.81
C GLY A 90 4.39 0.64 13.35
N GLY A 91 3.57 -0.34 12.96
CA GLY A 91 3.67 -1.72 13.44
C GLY A 91 2.99 -2.02 14.77
N VAL A 92 2.57 -1.03 15.56
CA VAL A 92 1.88 -1.28 16.83
C VAL A 92 0.43 -1.68 16.56
N LEU A 93 0.21 -2.99 16.42
CA LEU A 93 -1.14 -3.56 16.40
C LEU A 93 -1.57 -3.71 17.87
N GLU A 94 -2.24 -2.70 18.42
CA GLU A 94 -2.89 -2.87 19.72
C GLU A 94 -3.94 -4.00 19.62
N SER A 95 -3.82 -4.95 20.55
CA SER A 95 -4.64 -6.16 20.69
C SER A 95 -6.03 -5.88 21.23
#